data_AF-A0A968W9N7-F1
#
_entry.id   AF-A0A968W9N7-F1
#
_cell.length_a   1.000
_cell.length_b   1.000
_cell.length_c   1.000
_cell.angle_alpha   90.00
_cell.angle_beta   90.00
_cell.angle_gamma   90.00
#
_symmetry.space_group_name_H-M   'P 1'
#
loop_
_entity.id
_entity.type
_entity.pdbx_description
1 polymer ?
#
loop_
_entity_poly.entity_id
_entity_poly.type
_entity_poly.pdbx_seq_one_letter_code
_entity_poly.pdbx_strand_id
1 'polypeptide(L)'
;MLSKVDETGSARGKLRWISPDSKVVENGQGKVEVFELEITLSQAYIPSGKKRITLTPGQTATAEVIVRQRRVIDFVLDPFKKLQKGGLEL
;
A
#
# COMPACT_ATOMS: atom_id res chain seq x y z
N MET A 1 3.58 1.35 0.69
CA MET A 1 3.98 2.55 -0.09
C MET A 1 2.92 2.72 -1.15
N LEU A 2 2.13 3.80 -1.12
CA LEU A 2 0.95 3.96 -1.97
C LEU A 2 1.30 4.89 -3.14
N SER A 3 0.93 4.51 -4.36
CA SER A 3 1.09 5.34 -5.56
C SER A 3 -0.08 5.06 -6.49
N LYS A 4 -0.93 6.06 -6.72
CA LYS A 4 -1.92 6.09 -7.81
C LYS A 4 -1.76 7.39 -8.61
N VAL A 5 -1.75 7.24 -9.93
CA VAL A 5 -1.58 8.31 -10.92
C VAL A 5 -2.95 8.69 -11.47
N ASP A 6 -3.43 9.85 -11.04
CA ASP A 6 -4.34 10.69 -11.81
C ASP A 6 -3.52 11.94 -12.23
N GLU A 7 -4.03 12.70 -13.20
CA GLU A 7 -3.41 13.89 -13.83
C GLU A 7 -2.79 14.95 -12.88
N THR A 8 -3.04 14.85 -11.57
CA THR A 8 -2.59 15.77 -10.51
C THR A 8 -1.38 15.30 -9.69
N GLY A 9 -0.86 14.08 -9.92
CA GLY A 9 0.29 13.52 -9.20
C GLY A 9 -0.09 12.71 -7.95
N SER A 10 0.88 12.02 -7.34
CA SER A 10 0.62 11.08 -6.23
C SER A 10 1.33 11.47 -4.92
N ALA A 11 0.70 11.17 -3.79
CA ALA A 11 1.28 11.32 -2.45
C ALA A 11 1.51 9.96 -1.79
N ARG A 12 2.67 9.77 -1.17
CA ARG A 12 3.01 8.53 -0.47
C ARG A 12 2.44 8.55 0.95
N GLY A 13 1.75 7.48 1.33
CA GLY A 13 1.28 7.26 2.70
C GLY A 13 1.68 5.91 3.28
N LYS A 14 1.36 5.75 4.57
CA LYS A 14 1.43 4.50 5.33
C LYS A 14 0.06 4.22 5.95
N LEU A 15 -0.31 2.94 6.00
CA LEU A 15 -1.50 2.50 6.71
C LEU A 15 -1.27 2.69 8.21
N ARG A 16 -2.18 3.40 8.89
CA ARG A 16 -2.15 3.66 10.32
C ARG A 16 -3.07 2.70 11.06
N TRP A 17 -4.25 2.43 10.51
CA TRP A 17 -5.26 1.60 11.16
C TRP A 17 -6.21 0.95 10.15
N ILE A 18 -6.80 -0.17 10.55
CA ILE A 18 -7.83 -0.93 9.83
C ILE A 18 -8.98 -1.16 10.82
N SER A 19 -10.21 -0.95 10.39
CA SER A 19 -11.38 -1.25 11.22
C SER A 19 -11.45 -2.75 11.58
N PRO A 20 -11.79 -3.09 12.83
CA PRO A 20 -12.02 -4.49 13.21
C PRO A 20 -13.33 -5.03 12.62
N ASP A 21 -14.27 -4.16 12.26
CA ASP A 21 -15.57 -4.46 11.69
C ASP A 21 -15.66 -4.06 10.20
N SER A 22 -16.52 -4.77 9.47
CA SER A 22 -16.86 -4.48 8.09
C SER A 22 -18.17 -3.68 8.01
N LYS A 23 -18.32 -2.91 6.92
CA LYS A 23 -19.59 -2.30 6.51
C LYS A 23 -20.05 -2.97 5.22
N VAL A 24 -21.34 -3.27 5.13
CA VAL A 24 -21.94 -3.77 3.89
C VAL A 24 -22.28 -2.57 3.01
N VAL A 25 -21.68 -2.53 1.83
CA VAL A 25 -21.97 -1.52 0.81
C VAL A 25 -22.58 -2.21 -0.39
N GLU A 26 -23.64 -1.62 -0.91
CA GLU A 26 -24.27 -2.09 -2.14
C GLU A 26 -23.63 -1.39 -3.33
N ASN A 27 -23.08 -2.15 -4.27
CA ASN A 27 -22.61 -1.64 -5.55
C ASN A 27 -23.34 -2.34 -6.70
N GLY A 28 -23.06 -1.98 -7.95
CA GLY A 28 -23.73 -2.56 -9.13
C GLY A 28 -23.55 -4.08 -9.32
N GLN A 29 -22.75 -4.75 -8.48
CA GLN A 29 -22.51 -6.19 -8.44
C GLN A 29 -23.11 -6.87 -7.19
N GLY A 30 -23.81 -6.14 -6.33
CA GLY A 30 -24.47 -6.64 -5.12
C GLY A 30 -23.89 -6.09 -3.82
N LYS A 31 -24.12 -6.82 -2.71
CA LYS A 31 -23.65 -6.44 -1.37
C LYS A 31 -22.23 -6.93 -1.14
N VAL A 32 -21.32 -6.00 -0.85
CA VAL A 32 -19.90 -6.28 -0.61
C VAL A 32 -19.49 -5.76 0.77
N GLU A 33 -18.71 -6.54 1.50
CA GLU A 33 -18.11 -6.10 2.76
C GLU A 33 -16.88 -5.24 2.51
N VAL A 34 -16.81 -4.07 3.13
CA VAL A 34 -15.65 -3.18 3.09
C VAL A 34 -15.16 -2.87 4.50
N PHE A 35 -13.85 -2.72 4.64
CA PHE A 35 -13.20 -2.31 5.87
C PHE A 35 -12.69 -0.88 5.73
N GLU A 36 -12.84 -0.08 6.77
CA GLU A 36 -12.33 1.29 6.78
C GLU A 36 -10.84 1.28 7.08
N LEU A 37 -10.10 2.09 6.33
CA LEU A 37 -8.66 2.23 6.47
C LEU A 37 -8.33 3.68 6.84
N GLU A 38 -7.48 3.86 7.84
CA GLU A 38 -6.88 5.16 8.12
C GLU A 38 -5.45 5.17 7.61
N ILE A 39 -5.10 6.21 6.83
CA ILE A 39 -3.80 6.34 6.17
C ILE A 39 -3.18 7.67 6.60
N THR A 40 -1.91 7.63 6.97
CA THR A 40 -1.12 8.85 7.21
C THR A 40 -0.28 9.14 5.97
N LEU A 41 -0.43 10.34 5.41
CA LEU A 41 0.40 10.82 4.31
C LEU A 41 1.75 11.28 4.83
N SER A 42 2.81 11.08 4.03
CA SER A 42 4.16 11.51 4.38
C SER A 42 4.34 13.03 4.32
N GLN A 43 3.43 13.73 3.65
CA GLN A 43 3.43 15.17 3.43
C GLN A 43 1.99 15.63 3.09
N ALA A 44 1.67 16.89 3.43
CA ALA A 44 0.36 17.50 3.19
C ALA A 44 0.23 18.18 1.80
N TYR A 45 1.04 17.77 0.83
CA TYR A 45 1.00 18.28 -0.53
C TYR A 45 1.36 17.20 -1.56
N ILE A 46 0.88 17.36 -2.78
CA ILE A 46 1.28 16.54 -3.93
C ILE A 46 2.38 17.30 -4.71
N PRO A 47 3.54 16.68 -4.95
CA PRO A 47 4.57 17.25 -5.81
C PRO A 47 4.15 17.11 -7.28
N SER A 48 4.03 18.23 -8.00
CA SER A 48 3.72 18.27 -9.43
C SER A 48 4.75 19.15 -10.14
N GLY A 49 5.81 18.51 -10.66
CA GLY A 49 6.97 19.21 -11.22
C GLY A 49 7.62 20.15 -10.19
N LYS A 50 7.67 21.45 -10.51
CA LYS A 50 8.17 22.51 -9.59
C LYS A 50 7.10 23.07 -8.65
N LYS A 51 5.84 22.63 -8.77
CA LYS A 51 4.71 23.12 -7.97
C LYS A 51 4.38 22.13 -6.86
N ARG A 52 3.87 22.66 -5.75
CA ARG A 52 3.31 21.89 -4.64
C ARG A 52 1.82 22.18 -4.58
N ILE A 53 1.00 21.15 -4.70
CA ILE A 53 -0.45 21.26 -4.59
C ILE A 53 -0.83 20.86 -3.16
N THR A 54 -1.28 21.81 -2.36
CA THR A 54 -1.68 21.54 -0.98
C THR A 54 -2.95 20.68 -0.94
N LEU A 55 -2.95 19.66 -0.08
CA LEU A 55 -4.12 18.84 0.19
C LEU A 55 -5.01 19.53 1.22
N THR A 56 -6.31 19.61 0.94
CA THR A 56 -7.28 20.21 1.84
C THR A 56 -8.22 19.14 2.42
N PRO A 57 -8.63 19.26 3.69
CA PRO A 57 -9.63 18.36 4.27
C PRO A 57 -10.92 18.34 3.45
N GLY A 58 -11.56 17.17 3.35
CA GLY A 58 -12.79 16.98 2.57
C GLY A 58 -12.58 16.60 1.10
N GLN A 59 -11.34 16.59 0.61
CA GLN A 59 -11.03 16.08 -0.73
C GLN A 59 -11.15 14.55 -0.78
N THR A 60 -11.78 14.05 -1.85
CA THR A 60 -11.80 12.61 -2.18
C THR A 60 -10.56 12.25 -2.98
N ALA A 61 -9.92 11.14 -2.63
CA ALA A 61 -8.77 10.61 -3.35
C ALA A 61 -8.90 9.09 -3.52
N THR A 62 -8.28 8.55 -4.56
CA THR A 62 -8.15 7.10 -4.73
C THR A 62 -6.80 6.64 -4.18
N ALA A 63 -6.79 5.60 -3.36
CA ALA A 63 -5.57 5.00 -2.83
C ALA A 63 -5.29 3.63 -3.47
N GLU A 64 -4.04 3.38 -3.83
CA GLU A 64 -3.56 2.04 -4.21
C GLU A 64 -2.77 1.43 -3.06
N VAL A 65 -3.31 0.35 -2.48
CA VAL A 65 -2.74 -0.33 -1.32
C VAL A 65 -1.87 -1.51 -1.74
N ILE A 66 -0.58 -1.43 -1.42
CA ILE A 66 0.34 -2.56 -1.60
C ILE A 66 0.17 -3.53 -0.43
N VAL A 67 -0.40 -4.69 -0.70
CA VAL A 67 -0.63 -5.77 0.28
C VAL A 67 0.55 -6.74 0.41
N ARG A 68 1.49 -6.75 -0.54
CA ARG A 68 2.67 -7.63 -0.52
C ARG A 68 3.86 -6.97 -1.21
N GLN A 69 5.03 -7.04 -0.58
CA GLN A 69 6.30 -6.61 -1.17
C GLN A 69 7.25 -7.81 -1.25
N ARG A 70 7.57 -8.26 -2.47
CA ARG A 70 8.55 -9.34 -2.69
C ARG A 70 9.93 -8.72 -2.87
N ARG A 71 10.91 -9.09 -2.02
CA ARG A 71 12.30 -8.64 -2.19
C ARG A 71 13.04 -9.63 -3.07
N VAL A 72 13.77 -9.12 -4.06
CA VAL A 72 14.55 -9.96 -5.00
C VAL A 72 15.67 -10.73 -4.26
N ILE A 73 16.20 -10.18 -3.16
CA ILE A 73 17.19 -10.87 -2.33
C ILE A 73 16.69 -12.20 -1.78
N ASP A 74 15.39 -12.34 -1.51
CA ASP A 74 14.82 -13.62 -1.06
C ASP A 74 14.89 -14.70 -2.15
N PHE A 75 14.93 -14.33 -3.45
CA PHE A 75 15.15 -15.26 -4.57
C PHE A 75 16.62 -15.65 -4.71
N VAL A 76 17.55 -14.70 -4.53
CA VAL A 76 19.01 -14.96 -4.60
C VAL A 76 19.48 -15.82 -3.44
N LEU A 77 18.91 -15.64 -2.24
CA LEU A 77 19.27 -16.40 -1.04
C LEU A 77 18.62 -17.79 -0.95
N ASP A 78 17.58 -18.07 -1.75
CA ASP A 78 16.88 -19.37 -1.75
C ASP A 78 17.80 -20.59 -2.01
N PRO A 79 18.71 -20.57 -3.01
CA PRO A 79 19.63 -21.68 -3.23
C PRO A 79 20.61 -21.91 -2.06
N PHE A 80 21.05 -20.84 -1.38
CA PHE A 80 21.98 -20.94 -0.25
C PHE A 80 21.29 -21.48 1.01
N LYS A 81 19.99 -21.19 1.21
CA LYS A 81 19.20 -21.77 2.31
C LYS A 81 19.03 -23.28 2.18
N LYS A 82 19.02 -23.82 0.95
CA LYS A 82 18.96 -25.27 0.69
C LYS A 82 20.27 -25.97 1.04
N LEU A 83 21.41 -25.30 0.83
CA LEU A 83 22.73 -25.82 1.19
C LEU A 83 22.94 -25.93 2.71
N GLN A 84 22.43 -24.97 3.49
CA GLN A 84 22.50 -25.04 4.96
C GLN A 84 21.73 -26.24 5.56
N LYS A 85 20.68 -26.74 4.91
CA LYS A 85 19.92 -27.90 5.41
C LYS A 85 20.55 -29.25 5.09
N GLY A 86 21.51 -29.30 4.16
CA GLY A 86 22.22 -30.51 3.76
C GLY A 86 23.71 -30.53 4.13
N GLY A 87 24.18 -29.54 4.88
CA GLY A 87 25.59 -29.39 5.24
C GLY A 87 25.79 -29.38 6.73
N LEU A 88 25.84 -30.57 7.33
CA LEU A 88 26.55 -30.99 8.54
C LEU A 88 26.09 -32.42 8.88
N GLU A 89 26.41 -33.38 8.02
CA GLU A 89 26.67 -34.75 8.48
C GLU A 89 28.20 -34.85 8.62
N LEU A 90 28.68 -34.74 9.87
CA LEU A 90 30.02 -35.16 10.26
C LEU A 90 29.94 -36.60 10.75
#